data_AF-A0A9P9QGL2-F1
#
_entry.id   AF-A0A9P9QGL2-F1
#
_cell.length_a   1.000
_cell.length_b   1.000
_cell.length_c   1.000
_cell.angle_alpha   90.00
_cell.angle_beta   90.00
_cell.angle_gamma   90.00
#
_symmetry.space_group_name_H-M   'P 1'
#
loop_
_entity.id
_entity.type
_entity.pdbx_description
1 polymer ?
#
loop_
_entity_poly.entity_id
_entity_poly.type
_entity_poly.pdbx_seq_one_letter_code
_entity_poly.pdbx_strand_id
1 'polypeptide(L)'
;MSTSTHSSATNVDAGDDESPTVEALFLIRFDKKVGYTVAWKRSTADISLENAVEYKSLPSGLHSVASDLVYFTHDGYAGLSAFARGDASAQDRNANFVSVGVLARRDGGYGRLGRIWLLAGRLEKLAATLAEDAEAVAPLEEFWAEQTSHMKPHGEASSESKGHSRARVISTASAITKDDERLPDHHPALSILPYMDVFGPLVFRLQQAALLRKRILFVGSPPVRAMCEFVYILSILSTLSARDSELLLPGTEPLLRLPTLFTVGVHDIPSLEASRTPGNDSTLSSDSAQGWAACTTDEIIATKAKLYDIIVELPQPQDTQHRWPRVRTSSGTQLKASQRDVARYKLLHKELFKHRQRLQTSYTDEEQEQEQDQEEEQDQDQDQDQDQDKQNTDPLISRDSIDAQRADEAYAESYDNSVVEPMGWSRLAFMGFMWWASAGEKDAYTTAERDMDRELLSQLSMSGVMETSVIAYFHRQASALVQGLAEMTEADEEEEDVLVLERMDMARLGLDAWSEADKAFVSEFADMYLGRAVDFRGGEVDCCGLRVQLC
;
A
#
# COMPACT_ATOMS: atom_id res chain seq x y z
N MET A 1 14.75 28.91 -8.00
CA MET A 1 13.28 29.03 -7.94
C MET A 1 12.81 27.87 -7.08
N SER A 2 12.35 28.16 -5.87
CA SER A 2 12.02 27.15 -4.87
C SER A 2 10.72 26.43 -5.26
N THR A 3 10.86 25.21 -5.75
CA THR A 3 9.76 24.31 -6.11
C THR A 3 9.09 23.81 -4.84
N SER A 4 7.92 24.37 -4.50
CA SER A 4 7.08 23.86 -3.42
C SER A 4 6.50 22.49 -3.83
N THR A 5 7.02 21.42 -3.25
CA THR A 5 6.67 20.01 -3.50
C THR A 5 5.37 19.56 -2.81
N HIS A 6 4.41 20.47 -2.61
CA HIS A 6 3.09 20.07 -2.11
C HIS A 6 2.34 19.30 -3.21
N SER A 7 2.49 17.98 -3.18
CA SER A 7 1.67 17.02 -3.90
C SER A 7 0.32 16.94 -3.19
N SER A 8 -0.77 17.24 -3.91
CA SER A 8 -2.13 17.11 -3.38
C SER A 8 -2.52 15.66 -3.06
N ALA A 9 -1.68 14.67 -3.40
CA ALA A 9 -1.89 13.25 -3.13
C ALA A 9 -1.34 12.78 -1.77
N THR A 10 -0.42 13.53 -1.16
CA THR A 10 0.05 13.29 0.22
C THR A 10 -0.84 13.97 1.26
N ASN A 11 -1.87 14.70 0.83
CA ASN A 11 -2.95 15.09 1.72
C ASN A 11 -3.76 13.82 2.00
N VAL A 12 -3.30 13.03 2.96
CA VAL A 12 -4.06 11.97 3.61
C VAL A 12 -5.20 12.69 4.35
N ASP A 13 -6.22 13.10 3.61
CA ASP A 13 -7.47 13.68 4.12
C ASP A 13 -7.32 14.67 5.29
N ALA A 14 -6.36 15.60 5.23
CA ALA A 14 -6.29 16.72 6.17
C ALA A 14 -7.30 17.83 5.79
N GLY A 15 -8.57 17.45 5.70
CA GLY A 15 -9.71 18.34 5.64
C GLY A 15 -10.56 18.13 6.89
N ASP A 16 -10.65 19.16 7.73
CA ASP A 16 -11.51 19.40 8.89
C ASP A 16 -12.26 18.18 9.48
N ASP A 17 -11.94 17.84 10.73
CA ASP A 17 -12.76 17.35 11.87
C ASP A 17 -14.11 16.59 11.64
N GLU A 18 -14.36 16.00 10.48
CA GLU A 18 -15.57 15.26 10.17
C GLU A 18 -15.37 13.76 10.40
N SER A 19 -16.12 13.24 11.38
CA SER A 19 -16.30 11.82 11.63
C SER A 19 -16.89 11.10 10.40
N PRO A 20 -16.52 9.84 10.13
CA PRO A 20 -17.09 9.10 9.01
C PRO A 20 -18.63 9.03 9.11
N THR A 21 -19.32 9.24 7.99
CA THR A 21 -20.79 9.15 7.94
C THR A 21 -21.23 7.68 7.91
N VAL A 22 -21.58 7.17 9.09
CA VAL A 22 -22.09 5.80 9.25
C VAL A 22 -23.53 5.72 8.78
N GLU A 23 -23.78 4.85 7.79
CA GLU A 23 -25.10 4.64 7.18
C GLU A 23 -25.80 3.37 7.69
N ALA A 24 -25.03 2.43 8.23
CA ALA A 24 -25.56 1.23 8.85
C ALA A 24 -24.66 0.72 9.97
N LEU A 25 -25.25 0.15 11.01
CA LEU A 25 -24.57 -0.60 12.08
C LEU A 25 -25.32 -1.91 12.28
N PHE A 26 -24.60 -3.01 12.40
CA PHE A 26 -25.19 -4.34 12.54
C PHE A 26 -24.36 -5.25 13.44
N LEU A 27 -25.04 -6.25 13.99
CA LEU A 27 -24.49 -7.32 14.83
C LEU A 27 -24.81 -8.65 14.16
N ILE A 28 -23.78 -9.42 13.84
CA ILE A 28 -23.92 -10.78 13.32
C ILE A 28 -23.53 -11.77 14.40
N ARG A 29 -24.30 -12.85 14.50
CA ARG A 29 -24.03 -13.98 15.38
C ARG A 29 -24.11 -15.29 14.61
N PHE A 30 -23.48 -16.32 15.16
CA PHE A 30 -23.60 -17.67 14.64
C PHE A 30 -24.74 -18.43 15.34
N ASP A 31 -25.75 -18.83 14.57
CA ASP A 31 -26.81 -19.75 14.98
C ASP A 31 -26.49 -21.18 14.49
N LYS A 32 -26.61 -22.17 15.38
CA LYS A 32 -26.33 -23.59 15.07
C LYS A 32 -27.22 -24.19 13.98
N LYS A 33 -28.44 -23.65 13.77
CA LYS A 33 -29.42 -24.16 12.82
C LYS A 33 -29.37 -23.46 11.47
N VAL A 34 -29.13 -22.15 11.49
CA VAL A 34 -29.24 -21.29 10.29
C VAL A 34 -27.86 -20.89 9.76
N GLY A 35 -26.82 -20.92 10.59
CA GLY A 35 -25.52 -20.34 10.29
C GLY A 35 -25.45 -18.90 10.76
N TYR A 36 -24.77 -18.03 10.01
CA TYR A 36 -24.63 -16.62 10.37
C TYR A 36 -25.94 -15.86 10.17
N THR A 37 -26.36 -15.10 11.19
CA THR A 37 -27.60 -14.30 11.18
C THR A 37 -27.36 -12.90 11.74
N VAL A 38 -28.06 -11.90 11.20
CA VAL A 38 -28.08 -10.55 11.77
C VAL A 38 -28.96 -10.55 13.02
N ALA A 39 -28.34 -10.47 14.19
CA ALA A 39 -29.03 -10.44 15.48
C ALA A 39 -29.58 -9.04 15.82
N TRP A 40 -28.94 -7.99 15.33
CA TRP A 40 -29.36 -6.60 15.53
C TRP A 40 -28.89 -5.71 14.37
N LYS A 41 -29.67 -4.70 14.00
CA LYS A 41 -29.30 -3.72 12.95
C LYS A 41 -29.98 -2.36 13.12
N ARG A 42 -29.30 -1.33 12.63
CA ARG A 42 -29.81 0.02 12.37
C ARG A 42 -29.27 0.51 11.03
N SER A 43 -30.07 1.25 10.29
CA SER A 43 -29.65 1.92 9.06
C SER A 43 -30.36 3.25 8.91
N THR A 44 -29.69 4.23 8.31
CA THR A 44 -30.25 5.54 7.92
C THR A 44 -30.85 5.51 6.52
N ALA A 45 -30.42 4.58 5.68
CA ALA A 45 -30.93 4.33 4.34
C ALA A 45 -31.53 2.91 4.21
N ASP A 46 -32.32 2.69 3.16
CA ASP A 46 -32.86 1.37 2.77
C ASP A 46 -31.77 0.49 2.15
N ILE A 47 -30.76 0.13 2.95
CA ILE A 47 -29.66 -0.75 2.56
C ILE A 47 -30.06 -2.20 2.82
N SER A 48 -29.90 -3.07 1.82
CA SER A 48 -30.11 -4.52 1.94
C SER A 48 -28.99 -5.16 2.77
N LEU A 49 -29.22 -5.29 4.08
CA LEU A 49 -28.27 -5.94 4.99
C LEU A 49 -28.47 -7.46 5.10
N GLU A 50 -29.70 -7.95 4.95
CA GLU A 50 -30.01 -9.38 5.14
C GLU A 50 -29.53 -10.26 3.99
N ASN A 51 -29.00 -11.44 4.31
CA ASN A 51 -28.48 -12.44 3.37
C ASN A 51 -27.30 -11.95 2.50
N ALA A 52 -26.52 -10.99 3.00
CA ALA A 52 -25.39 -10.43 2.29
C ALA A 52 -24.22 -10.09 3.23
N VAL A 53 -24.45 -9.17 4.18
CA VAL A 53 -23.36 -8.68 5.04
C VAL A 53 -22.88 -9.75 6.03
N GLU A 54 -23.71 -10.76 6.34
CA GLU A 54 -23.32 -11.84 7.27
C GLU A 54 -22.11 -12.62 6.77
N TYR A 55 -22.09 -12.91 5.46
CA TYR A 55 -21.03 -13.69 4.82
C TYR A 55 -19.76 -12.87 4.53
N LYS A 56 -19.89 -11.54 4.43
CA LYS A 56 -18.76 -10.63 4.19
C LYS A 56 -18.02 -10.26 5.47
N SER A 57 -18.74 -10.11 6.59
CA SER A 57 -18.14 -9.77 7.87
C SER A 57 -17.50 -10.97 8.59
N LEU A 58 -17.84 -12.20 8.17
CA LEU A 58 -17.32 -13.45 8.73
C LEU A 58 -16.75 -14.36 7.63
N PRO A 59 -15.61 -14.00 7.03
CA PRO A 59 -14.94 -14.83 6.03
C PRO A 59 -14.55 -16.21 6.58
N SER A 60 -14.37 -17.16 5.66
CA SER A 60 -14.03 -18.54 5.99
C SER A 60 -12.74 -18.62 6.84
N GLY A 61 -12.74 -19.50 7.84
CA GLY A 61 -11.59 -19.75 8.70
C GLY A 61 -11.46 -18.85 9.93
N LEU A 62 -12.24 -17.78 10.09
CA LEU A 62 -12.11 -16.82 11.20
C LEU A 62 -12.26 -17.45 12.60
N HIS A 63 -12.92 -18.60 12.69
CA HIS A 63 -13.05 -19.37 13.94
C HIS A 63 -11.71 -19.83 14.56
N SER A 64 -10.62 -19.82 13.78
CA SER A 64 -9.27 -20.19 14.25
C SER A 64 -8.59 -19.08 15.06
N VAL A 65 -9.06 -17.84 14.96
CA VAL A 65 -8.50 -16.67 15.66
C VAL A 65 -9.42 -16.19 16.77
N ALA A 66 -8.86 -15.49 17.76
CA ALA A 66 -9.64 -14.95 18.88
C ALA A 66 -10.39 -13.67 18.50
N SER A 67 -9.77 -12.82 17.68
CA SER A 67 -10.35 -11.59 17.15
C SER A 67 -9.70 -11.26 15.81
N ASP A 68 -10.41 -10.48 14.99
CA ASP A 68 -9.91 -9.99 13.70
C ASP A 68 -10.68 -8.74 13.27
N LEU A 69 -10.11 -7.97 12.33
CA LEU A 69 -10.73 -6.80 11.73
C LEU A 69 -10.87 -7.01 10.22
N VAL A 70 -12.11 -7.05 9.75
CA VAL A 70 -12.47 -7.42 8.38
C VAL A 70 -12.96 -6.18 7.64
N TYR A 71 -12.35 -5.92 6.49
CA TYR A 71 -12.74 -4.86 5.57
C TYR A 71 -13.44 -5.49 4.37
N PHE A 72 -14.53 -4.90 3.89
CA PHE A 72 -15.30 -5.40 2.75
C PHE A 72 -16.03 -4.26 2.04
N THR A 73 -16.64 -4.57 0.89
CA THR A 73 -17.49 -3.63 0.15
C THR A 73 -18.88 -4.20 -0.04
N HIS A 74 -19.90 -3.35 0.02
CA HIS A 74 -21.30 -3.76 -0.11
C HIS A 74 -22.13 -2.68 -0.79
N ASP A 75 -22.70 -2.97 -1.96
CA ASP A 75 -23.60 -2.06 -2.71
C ASP A 75 -23.09 -0.61 -2.82
N GLY A 76 -21.78 -0.43 -3.05
CA GLY A 76 -21.15 0.91 -3.14
C GLY A 76 -20.75 1.54 -1.81
N TYR A 77 -20.96 0.86 -0.69
CA TYR A 77 -20.53 1.25 0.66
C TYR A 77 -19.22 0.56 1.05
N ALA A 78 -18.43 1.24 1.90
CA ALA A 78 -17.27 0.66 2.57
C ALA A 78 -17.71 0.03 3.89
N GLY A 79 -17.35 -1.23 4.10
CA GLY A 79 -17.68 -1.99 5.29
C GLY A 79 -16.46 -2.24 6.16
N LEU A 80 -16.64 -2.08 7.46
CA LEU A 80 -15.67 -2.44 8.49
C LEU A 80 -16.38 -3.27 9.55
N SER A 81 -15.86 -4.45 9.86
CA SER A 81 -16.40 -5.30 10.90
C SER A 81 -15.33 -5.88 11.81
N ALA A 82 -15.54 -5.78 13.11
CA ALA A 82 -14.70 -6.40 14.13
C ALA A 82 -15.29 -7.74 14.54
N PHE A 83 -14.48 -8.79 14.46
CA PHE A 83 -14.80 -10.14 14.89
C PHE A 83 -14.21 -10.42 16.28
N ALA A 84 -14.98 -11.09 17.13
CA ALA A 84 -14.52 -11.61 18.41
C ALA A 84 -15.11 -12.99 18.69
N ARG A 85 -14.29 -13.87 19.26
CA ARG A 85 -14.66 -15.19 19.76
C ARG A 85 -14.85 -15.13 21.27
N GLY A 86 -16.07 -15.43 21.72
CA GLY A 86 -16.43 -15.53 23.13
C GLY A 86 -16.27 -16.95 23.68
N ASP A 87 -16.13 -17.03 25.01
CA ASP A 87 -16.07 -18.29 25.73
C ASP A 87 -17.45 -18.96 25.77
N ALA A 88 -17.51 -20.22 25.33
CA ALA A 88 -18.76 -20.95 25.28
C ALA A 88 -19.13 -21.56 26.63
N SER A 89 -20.41 -21.50 26.99
CA SER A 89 -20.95 -22.29 28.09
C SER A 89 -20.87 -23.80 27.77
N ALA A 90 -20.89 -24.66 28.79
CA ALA A 90 -20.81 -26.12 28.63
C ALA A 90 -21.94 -26.74 27.75
N GLN A 91 -23.01 -25.98 27.46
CA GLN A 91 -24.10 -26.38 26.57
C GLN A 91 -23.81 -26.05 25.09
N ASP A 92 -22.82 -25.20 24.81
CA ASP A 92 -22.62 -24.58 23.49
C ASP A 92 -21.49 -25.17 22.63
N ARG A 93 -20.82 -26.24 23.07
CA ARG A 93 -19.77 -26.92 22.27
C ARG A 93 -18.72 -25.95 21.68
N ASN A 94 -18.24 -25.01 22.48
CA ASN A 94 -17.00 -24.25 22.23
C ASN A 94 -16.98 -23.24 21.07
N ALA A 95 -18.04 -22.46 20.82
CA ALA A 95 -17.85 -21.15 20.20
C ALA A 95 -19.07 -20.21 20.30
N ASN A 96 -18.92 -19.07 20.98
CA ASN A 96 -19.72 -17.89 20.70
C ASN A 96 -18.96 -17.04 19.69
N PHE A 97 -19.56 -16.75 18.53
CA PHE A 97 -18.93 -15.93 17.48
C PHE A 97 -19.78 -14.69 17.25
N VAL A 98 -19.15 -13.53 17.36
CA VAL A 98 -19.81 -12.24 17.20
C VAL A 98 -19.01 -11.39 16.21
N SER A 99 -19.72 -10.68 15.35
CA SER A 99 -19.15 -9.63 14.52
C SER A 99 -19.99 -8.36 14.59
N VAL A 100 -19.36 -7.24 14.92
CA VAL A 100 -19.97 -5.91 14.91
C VAL A 100 -19.45 -5.17 13.70
N GLY A 101 -20.34 -4.74 12.81
CA GLY A 101 -19.95 -4.09 11.57
C GLY A 101 -20.71 -2.80 11.29
N VAL A 102 -20.02 -1.91 10.56
CA VAL A 102 -20.53 -0.62 10.09
C VAL A 102 -20.41 -0.53 8.58
N LEU A 103 -21.33 0.20 7.96
CA LEU A 103 -21.23 0.66 6.58
C LEU A 103 -21.13 2.17 6.56
N ALA A 104 -20.18 2.70 5.79
CA ALA A 104 -20.05 4.13 5.51
C ALA A 104 -20.11 4.39 4.01
N ARG A 105 -20.52 5.60 3.61
CA ARG A 105 -20.46 6.00 2.21
C ARG A 105 -19.02 5.97 1.71
N ARG A 106 -18.83 5.54 0.47
CA ARG A 106 -17.56 5.69 -0.23
C ARG A 106 -17.49 7.09 -0.82
N ASP A 107 -16.43 7.82 -0.51
CA ASP A 107 -16.13 9.08 -1.18
C ASP A 107 -15.66 8.80 -2.61
N GLY A 108 -16.59 8.99 -3.56
CA GLY A 108 -16.37 8.75 -4.99
C GLY A 108 -16.43 7.28 -5.42
N GLY A 109 -16.52 7.05 -6.75
CA GLY A 109 -16.67 5.72 -7.35
C GLY A 109 -15.46 4.78 -7.20
N TYR A 110 -14.28 5.32 -6.88
CA TYR A 110 -13.00 4.59 -6.81
C TYR A 110 -12.52 4.31 -5.39
N GLY A 111 -13.37 4.60 -4.40
CA GLY A 111 -13.59 3.72 -3.28
C GLY A 111 -12.41 3.32 -2.41
N ARG A 112 -11.90 4.26 -1.61
CA ARG A 112 -11.16 3.93 -0.39
C ARG A 112 -12.15 3.57 0.73
N LEU A 113 -11.63 3.15 1.88
CA LEU A 113 -12.40 2.86 3.10
C LEU A 113 -13.14 4.07 3.70
N GLY A 114 -13.05 5.27 3.09
CA GLY A 114 -13.45 6.52 3.76
C GLY A 114 -12.62 6.67 5.05
N ARG A 115 -13.13 7.34 6.08
CA ARG A 115 -12.43 7.41 7.39
C ARG A 115 -12.90 6.35 8.39
N ILE A 116 -13.48 5.24 7.92
CA ILE A 116 -14.16 4.25 8.78
C ILE A 116 -13.20 3.55 9.75
N TRP A 117 -11.89 3.51 9.44
CA TRP A 117 -10.84 2.97 10.32
C TRP A 117 -10.74 3.70 11.66
N LEU A 118 -11.18 4.96 11.77
CA LEU A 118 -11.25 5.69 13.06
C LEU A 118 -12.19 5.01 14.05
N LEU A 119 -13.15 4.21 13.55
CA LEU A 119 -14.09 3.45 14.39
C LEU A 119 -13.56 2.06 14.77
N ALA A 120 -12.45 1.60 14.19
CA ALA A 120 -11.96 0.22 14.34
C ALA A 120 -11.75 -0.17 15.81
N GLY A 121 -10.98 0.61 16.57
CA GLY A 121 -10.72 0.32 17.98
C GLY A 121 -11.98 0.36 18.86
N ARG A 122 -13.00 1.13 18.48
CA ARG A 122 -14.30 1.13 19.18
C ARG A 122 -15.12 -0.13 18.85
N LEU A 123 -15.12 -0.54 17.58
CA LEU A 123 -15.81 -1.76 17.13
C LEU A 123 -15.19 -3.01 17.73
N GLU A 124 -13.86 -3.09 17.83
CA GLU A 124 -13.15 -4.18 18.50
C GLU A 124 -13.57 -4.32 19.97
N LYS A 125 -13.67 -3.19 20.69
CA LYS A 125 -14.17 -3.17 22.07
C LYS A 125 -15.62 -3.64 22.16
N LEU A 126 -16.51 -3.13 21.28
CA LEU A 126 -17.91 -3.54 21.23
C LEU A 126 -18.05 -5.04 20.93
N ALA A 127 -17.28 -5.56 19.97
CA ALA A 127 -17.28 -6.98 19.61
C ALA A 127 -16.81 -7.85 20.79
N ALA A 128 -15.76 -7.44 21.50
CA ALA A 128 -15.28 -8.14 22.69
C ALA A 128 -16.34 -8.18 23.81
N THR A 129 -16.98 -7.05 24.12
CA THR A 129 -18.05 -6.99 25.13
C THR A 129 -19.25 -7.86 24.75
N LEU A 130 -19.67 -7.83 23.48
CA LEU A 130 -20.81 -8.63 23.00
C LEU A 130 -20.48 -10.12 22.85
N ALA A 131 -19.20 -10.47 22.75
CA ALA A 131 -18.76 -11.85 22.78
C ALA A 131 -18.89 -12.47 24.19
N GLU A 132 -18.80 -11.66 25.25
CA GLU A 132 -19.04 -12.08 26.65
C GLU A 132 -20.53 -12.13 26.98
N ASP A 133 -21.28 -11.07 26.69
CA ASP A 133 -22.73 -11.01 26.86
C ASP A 133 -23.40 -10.57 25.56
N ALA A 134 -23.95 -11.56 24.85
CA ALA A 134 -24.58 -11.32 23.57
C ALA A 134 -25.82 -10.43 23.70
N GLU A 135 -26.60 -10.53 24.78
CA GLU A 135 -27.89 -9.82 24.91
C GLU A 135 -27.73 -8.34 25.28
N ALA A 136 -26.53 -7.92 25.67
CA ALA A 136 -26.21 -6.55 26.03
C ALA A 136 -26.09 -5.62 24.81
N VAL A 137 -27.18 -5.39 24.07
CA VAL A 137 -27.21 -4.52 22.87
C VAL A 137 -27.22 -3.01 23.17
N ALA A 138 -27.31 -2.61 24.44
CA ALA A 138 -27.34 -1.19 24.84
C ALA A 138 -26.14 -0.36 24.34
N PRO A 139 -24.88 -0.87 24.36
CA PRO A 139 -23.73 -0.14 23.82
C PRO A 139 -23.81 0.11 22.30
N LEU A 140 -24.52 -0.75 21.55
CA LEU A 140 -24.74 -0.54 20.11
C LEU A 140 -25.72 0.61 19.84
N GLU A 141 -26.77 0.73 20.66
CA GLU A 141 -27.73 1.84 20.55
C GLU A 141 -27.08 3.17 20.92
N GLU A 142 -26.23 3.20 21.95
CA GLU A 142 -25.46 4.39 22.35
C GLU A 142 -24.49 4.81 21.24
N PHE A 143 -23.71 3.86 20.70
CA PHE A 143 -22.81 4.11 19.58
C PHE A 143 -23.57 4.66 18.36
N TRP A 144 -24.71 4.07 18.01
CA TRP A 144 -25.53 4.52 16.89
C TRP A 144 -26.08 5.94 17.11
N ALA A 145 -26.55 6.24 18.32
CA ALA A 145 -27.07 7.56 18.67
C ALA A 145 -25.98 8.64 18.54
N GLU A 146 -24.76 8.36 18.98
CA GLU A 146 -23.62 9.28 18.81
C GLU A 146 -23.34 9.56 17.32
N GLN A 147 -23.16 8.51 16.50
CA GLN A 147 -22.82 8.66 15.09
C GLN A 147 -23.92 9.38 14.29
N THR A 148 -25.19 9.16 14.63
CA THR A 148 -26.32 9.82 13.97
C THR A 148 -26.65 11.20 14.55
N SER A 149 -26.22 11.52 15.78
CA SER A 149 -26.42 12.86 16.36
C SER A 149 -25.66 13.96 15.62
N HIS A 150 -24.48 13.62 15.08
CA HIS A 150 -23.69 14.48 14.21
C HIS A 150 -24.31 14.68 12.81
N MET A 151 -25.30 13.87 12.42
CA MET A 151 -25.99 13.98 11.12
C MET A 151 -27.19 14.94 11.11
N LYS A 152 -27.48 15.68 12.19
CA LYS A 152 -28.56 16.68 12.15
C LYS A 152 -28.25 17.74 11.08
N PRO A 153 -29.08 17.88 10.03
CA PRO A 153 -28.84 18.87 9.00
C PRO A 153 -28.96 20.27 9.61
N HIS A 154 -28.11 21.18 9.15
CA HIS A 154 -28.23 22.62 9.35
C HIS A 154 -29.57 23.09 8.73
N GLY A 155 -30.67 22.90 9.46
CA GLY A 155 -32.00 23.37 9.12
C GLY A 155 -32.16 24.82 9.56
N GLU A 156 -32.31 25.70 8.58
CA GLU A 156 -33.01 26.99 8.65
C GLU A 156 -32.76 27.84 9.91
N ALA A 157 -31.61 28.51 9.95
CA ALA A 157 -31.46 29.73 10.73
C ALA A 157 -31.30 30.92 9.76
N SER A 158 -32.38 31.70 9.68
CA SER A 158 -32.52 33.04 9.13
C SER A 158 -31.22 33.78 8.75
N SER A 159 -31.15 34.16 7.46
CA SER A 159 -30.18 35.11 6.93
C SER A 159 -30.36 36.50 7.56
N GLU A 160 -29.51 36.88 8.52
CA GLU A 160 -29.25 38.28 8.83
C GLU A 160 -27.75 38.53 9.08
N SER A 161 -27.16 39.22 8.10
CA SER A 161 -25.97 40.08 8.14
C SER A 161 -24.93 39.91 9.26
N LYS A 162 -23.66 39.72 8.88
CA LYS A 162 -22.69 40.83 8.79
C LYS A 162 -21.37 40.32 8.19
N GLY A 163 -20.94 41.00 7.14
CA GLY A 163 -19.69 40.69 6.45
C GLY A 163 -18.48 41.03 7.31
N HIS A 164 -17.44 40.21 7.20
CA HIS A 164 -16.07 40.67 7.34
C HIS A 164 -15.24 40.16 6.16
N SER A 165 -14.80 41.17 5.41
CA SER A 165 -13.75 41.21 4.40
C SER A 165 -12.71 40.09 4.51
N ARG A 166 -12.55 39.36 3.40
CA ARG A 166 -11.34 38.61 3.04
C ARG A 166 -10.11 39.49 3.30
N ALA A 167 -9.28 39.10 4.25
CA ALA A 167 -7.90 39.55 4.35
C ALA A 167 -7.00 38.35 4.06
N ARG A 168 -6.24 38.46 2.97
CA ARG A 168 -5.10 37.59 2.70
C ARG A 168 -4.17 37.64 3.91
N VAL A 169 -3.83 36.50 4.48
CA VAL A 169 -2.69 36.38 5.39
C VAL A 169 -1.76 35.34 4.80
N ILE A 170 -0.63 35.87 4.35
CA ILE A 170 0.56 35.16 3.92
C ILE A 170 1.32 34.83 5.21
N SER A 171 1.76 33.59 5.33
CA SER A 171 2.79 33.08 6.25
C SER A 171 2.54 33.20 7.75
N THR A 172 2.15 32.09 8.36
CA THR A 172 2.69 31.69 9.67
C THR A 172 2.92 30.19 9.64
N ALA A 173 4.18 29.79 9.71
CA ALA A 173 4.59 28.46 10.14
C ALA A 173 4.02 28.26 11.55
N SER A 174 2.82 27.72 11.63
CA SER A 174 2.26 27.25 12.89
C SER A 174 3.06 26.02 13.27
N ALA A 175 3.62 26.06 14.47
CA ALA A 175 4.34 24.96 15.10
C ALA A 175 3.56 23.66 14.88
N ILE A 176 4.19 22.73 14.17
CA ILE A 176 3.75 21.33 14.08
C ILE A 176 3.75 20.83 15.51
N THR A 177 2.56 20.56 16.04
CA THR A 177 2.42 19.87 17.30
C THR A 177 3.00 18.46 17.13
N LYS A 178 3.74 17.97 18.14
CA LYS A 178 4.45 16.67 18.11
C LYS A 178 3.53 15.46 17.81
N ASP A 179 2.21 15.65 17.97
CA ASP A 179 1.18 14.65 17.66
C ASP A 179 0.76 14.59 16.16
N ASP A 180 1.09 15.60 15.34
CA ASP A 180 0.81 15.59 13.89
C ASP A 180 1.86 14.78 13.09
N GLU A 181 2.86 14.19 13.76
CA GLU A 181 3.93 13.40 13.14
C GLU A 181 3.61 11.90 13.05
N ARG A 182 2.42 11.46 13.45
CA ARG A 182 2.04 10.03 13.40
C ARG A 182 0.68 9.85 12.74
N LEU A 183 0.59 8.82 11.90
CA LEU A 183 -0.70 8.40 11.35
C LEU A 183 -1.60 7.92 12.50
N PRO A 184 -2.92 8.16 12.43
CA PRO A 184 -3.85 7.70 13.46
C PRO A 184 -3.77 6.20 13.70
N ASP A 185 -4.05 5.81 14.95
CA ASP A 185 -4.19 4.40 15.32
C ASP A 185 -5.19 3.71 14.40
N HIS A 186 -4.89 2.46 14.01
CA HIS A 186 -5.66 1.65 13.06
C HIS A 186 -5.72 2.17 11.61
N HIS A 187 -5.00 3.25 11.24
CA HIS A 187 -4.93 3.65 9.84
C HIS A 187 -4.25 2.55 9.00
N PRO A 188 -4.86 2.03 7.92
CA PRO A 188 -4.33 0.88 7.18
C PRO A 188 -2.96 1.11 6.53
N ALA A 189 -2.56 2.37 6.29
CA ALA A 189 -1.22 2.68 5.77
C ALA A 189 -0.08 2.43 6.77
N LEU A 190 -0.35 2.23 8.06
CA LEU A 190 0.66 1.80 9.04
C LEU A 190 1.30 0.46 8.63
N SER A 191 0.56 -0.38 7.91
CA SER A 191 1.03 -1.69 7.45
C SER A 191 1.94 -1.64 6.22
N ILE A 192 2.35 -0.44 5.76
CA ILE A 192 3.25 -0.28 4.61
C ILE A 192 4.62 -0.90 4.87
N LEU A 193 5.16 -0.79 6.09
CA LEU A 193 6.45 -1.40 6.44
C LEU A 193 6.35 -2.93 6.45
N PRO A 194 5.35 -3.56 7.14
CA PRO A 194 5.07 -4.98 6.96
C PRO A 194 4.87 -5.40 5.51
N TYR A 195 4.21 -4.59 4.68
CA TYR A 195 4.06 -4.88 3.25
C TYR A 195 5.42 -4.93 2.53
N MET A 196 6.32 -3.97 2.80
CA MET A 196 7.68 -4.00 2.23
C MET A 196 8.47 -5.24 2.67
N ASP A 197 8.35 -5.62 3.95
CA ASP A 197 9.07 -6.77 4.51
C ASP A 197 8.52 -8.11 3.96
N VAL A 198 7.20 -8.24 3.80
CA VAL A 198 6.55 -9.45 3.27
C VAL A 198 6.80 -9.64 1.78
N PHE A 199 6.62 -8.60 0.95
CA PHE A 199 6.70 -8.76 -0.50
C PHE A 199 8.13 -8.63 -1.05
N GLY A 200 9.04 -8.01 -0.31
CA GLY A 200 10.41 -7.87 -0.77
C GLY A 200 10.49 -7.11 -2.11
N PRO A 201 11.38 -7.54 -3.03
CA PRO A 201 11.45 -6.97 -4.38
C PRO A 201 10.17 -7.07 -5.21
N LEU A 202 9.22 -7.96 -4.86
CA LEU A 202 7.97 -8.14 -5.62
C LEU A 202 7.02 -6.94 -5.50
N VAL A 203 7.27 -6.01 -4.56
CA VAL A 203 6.47 -4.77 -4.42
C VAL A 203 6.39 -3.98 -5.72
N PHE A 204 7.48 -3.95 -6.50
CA PHE A 204 7.54 -3.22 -7.78
C PHE A 204 6.70 -3.92 -8.85
N ARG A 205 6.79 -5.25 -8.96
CA ARG A 205 5.95 -6.04 -9.88
C ARG A 205 4.47 -5.95 -9.55
N LEU A 206 4.11 -5.94 -8.27
CA LEU A 206 2.73 -5.75 -7.84
C LEU A 206 2.25 -4.33 -8.16
N GLN A 207 3.07 -3.31 -7.91
CA GLN A 207 2.73 -1.93 -8.27
C GLN A 207 2.51 -1.78 -9.78
N GLN A 208 3.41 -2.31 -10.61
CA GLN A 208 3.27 -2.31 -12.08
C GLN A 208 1.97 -2.99 -12.52
N ALA A 209 1.66 -4.17 -11.98
CA ALA A 209 0.40 -4.84 -12.24
C ALA A 209 -0.83 -4.01 -11.82
N ALA A 210 -0.73 -3.31 -10.68
CA ALA A 210 -1.78 -2.43 -10.20
C ALA A 210 -1.94 -1.17 -11.06
N LEU A 211 -0.84 -0.61 -11.57
CA LEU A 211 -0.84 0.50 -12.54
C LEU A 211 -1.50 0.09 -13.87
N LEU A 212 -1.32 -1.15 -14.31
CA LEU A 212 -2.04 -1.73 -15.46
C LEU A 212 -3.48 -2.14 -15.15
N ARG A 213 -4.01 -1.78 -13.97
CA ARG A 213 -5.37 -2.11 -13.52
C ARG A 213 -5.71 -3.59 -13.74
N LYS A 214 -4.78 -4.48 -13.36
CA LYS A 214 -5.03 -5.92 -13.33
C LYS A 214 -5.97 -6.27 -12.16
N ARG A 215 -6.71 -7.37 -12.29
CA ARG A 215 -7.50 -7.96 -11.19
C ARG A 215 -6.59 -8.80 -10.32
N ILE A 216 -6.24 -8.29 -9.14
CA ILE A 216 -5.23 -8.86 -8.23
C ILE A 216 -5.95 -9.44 -7.01
N LEU A 217 -5.80 -10.76 -6.83
CA LEU A 217 -6.39 -11.50 -5.72
C LEU A 217 -5.30 -11.96 -4.75
N PHE A 218 -5.34 -11.46 -3.51
CA PHE A 218 -4.53 -11.97 -2.40
C PHE A 218 -5.22 -13.19 -1.78
N VAL A 219 -4.47 -14.26 -1.57
CA VAL A 219 -4.95 -15.51 -0.97
C VAL A 219 -4.07 -15.85 0.22
N GLY A 220 -4.70 -16.09 1.36
CA GLY A 220 -4.00 -16.43 2.60
C GLY A 220 -4.94 -17.01 3.64
N SER A 221 -4.39 -17.36 4.80
CA SER A 221 -5.16 -17.80 5.95
C SER A 221 -5.49 -16.63 6.87
N PRO A 222 -6.56 -16.71 7.70
CA PRO A 222 -6.79 -15.79 8.80
C PRO A 222 -5.55 -15.62 9.71
N PRO A 223 -5.31 -14.44 10.29
CA PRO A 223 -6.17 -13.24 10.28
C PRO A 223 -6.19 -12.50 8.93
N VAL A 224 -7.35 -11.95 8.58
CA VAL A 224 -7.67 -11.31 7.30
C VAL A 224 -7.27 -9.83 7.29
N ARG A 225 -7.16 -9.19 8.46
CA ARG A 225 -6.77 -7.77 8.60
C ARG A 225 -5.54 -7.40 7.78
N ALA A 226 -4.45 -8.14 7.94
CA ALA A 226 -3.19 -7.86 7.24
C ALA A 226 -3.36 -7.89 5.71
N MET A 227 -4.13 -8.85 5.19
CA MET A 227 -4.40 -8.93 3.75
C MET A 227 -5.22 -7.76 3.24
N CYS A 228 -6.22 -7.30 4.01
CA CYS A 228 -7.01 -6.13 3.64
C CYS A 228 -6.17 -4.85 3.65
N GLU A 229 -5.27 -4.71 4.62
CA GLU A 229 -4.33 -3.59 4.69
C GLU A 229 -3.35 -3.63 3.50
N PHE A 230 -2.88 -4.81 3.08
CA PHE A 230 -2.06 -4.95 1.86
C PHE A 230 -2.82 -4.57 0.58
N VAL A 231 -4.10 -4.93 0.48
CA VAL A 231 -4.99 -4.47 -0.60
C VAL A 231 -5.10 -2.94 -0.62
N TYR A 232 -5.26 -2.32 0.56
CA TYR A 232 -5.30 -0.86 0.70
C TYR A 232 -3.98 -0.21 0.26
N ILE A 233 -2.87 -0.74 0.74
CA ILE A 233 -1.52 -0.27 0.41
C ILE A 233 -1.28 -0.32 -1.09
N LEU A 234 -1.58 -1.46 -1.74
CA LEU A 234 -1.38 -1.60 -3.18
C LEU A 234 -2.19 -0.57 -3.99
N SER A 235 -3.41 -0.25 -3.55
CA SER A 235 -4.23 0.79 -4.17
C SER A 235 -3.61 2.19 -4.02
N ILE A 236 -3.06 2.51 -2.85
CA ILE A 236 -2.33 3.76 -2.64
C ILE A 236 -1.08 3.82 -3.49
N LEU A 237 -0.22 2.80 -3.46
CA LEU A 237 1.05 2.79 -4.19
C LEU A 237 0.88 2.91 -5.73
N SER A 238 -0.28 2.53 -6.24
CA SER A 238 -0.62 2.58 -7.68
C SER A 238 -1.55 3.74 -8.05
N THR A 239 -1.73 4.72 -7.17
CA THR A 239 -2.50 5.93 -7.50
C THR A 239 -1.63 6.90 -8.31
N LEU A 240 -2.16 7.32 -9.46
CA LEU A 240 -1.57 8.33 -10.33
C LEU A 240 -2.01 9.73 -9.88
N SER A 241 -1.10 10.70 -9.99
CA SER A 241 -1.37 12.09 -9.60
C SER A 241 -2.35 12.74 -10.59
N ALA A 242 -3.24 13.59 -10.09
CA ALA A 242 -4.09 14.43 -10.95
C ALA A 242 -3.31 15.43 -11.81
N ARG A 243 -2.05 15.72 -11.45
CA ARG A 243 -1.15 16.51 -12.33
C ARG A 243 -0.68 15.69 -13.52
N ASP A 244 -0.35 14.44 -13.28
CA ASP A 244 0.14 13.54 -14.32
C ASP A 244 -0.99 13.12 -15.27
N SER A 245 -2.26 13.17 -14.83
CA SER A 245 -3.41 12.88 -15.70
C SER A 245 -3.57 13.87 -16.87
N GLU A 246 -3.00 15.07 -16.77
CA GLU A 246 -2.98 16.02 -17.89
C GLU A 246 -2.11 15.54 -19.07
N LEU A 247 -1.18 14.62 -18.81
CA LEU A 247 -0.30 14.00 -19.80
C LEU A 247 -0.89 12.70 -20.41
N LEU A 248 -2.05 12.26 -19.91
CA LEU A 248 -2.68 11.00 -20.32
C LEU A 248 -3.85 11.24 -21.27
N LEU A 249 -4.28 10.20 -21.97
CA LEU A 249 -5.46 10.26 -22.83
C LEU A 249 -6.73 10.68 -22.05
N PRO A 250 -7.60 11.53 -22.64
CA PRO A 250 -8.90 11.84 -22.06
C PRO A 250 -9.75 10.58 -21.86
N GLY A 251 -10.44 10.47 -20.71
CA GLY A 251 -11.23 9.27 -20.38
C GLY A 251 -10.48 8.25 -19.51
N THR A 252 -9.20 8.49 -19.20
CA THR A 252 -8.39 7.66 -18.28
C THR A 252 -8.53 8.07 -16.81
N GLU A 253 -9.34 9.09 -16.49
CA GLU A 253 -9.59 9.56 -15.12
C GLU A 253 -10.12 8.45 -14.17
N PRO A 254 -10.99 7.53 -14.64
CA PRO A 254 -11.38 6.33 -13.90
C PRO A 254 -10.22 5.41 -13.51
N LEU A 255 -9.15 5.42 -14.29
CA LEU A 255 -7.99 4.57 -14.15
C LEU A 255 -6.91 5.21 -13.27
N LEU A 256 -7.14 6.37 -12.64
CA LEU A 256 -6.14 6.99 -11.79
C LEU A 256 -5.96 6.27 -10.44
N ARG A 257 -6.94 5.47 -10.02
CA ARG A 257 -6.90 4.70 -8.77
C ARG A 257 -7.32 3.27 -8.99
N LEU A 258 -6.72 2.33 -8.27
CA LEU A 258 -7.14 0.93 -8.27
C LEU A 258 -8.32 0.74 -7.29
N PRO A 259 -9.50 0.30 -7.74
CA PRO A 259 -10.60 -0.07 -6.86
C PRO A 259 -10.21 -1.19 -5.88
N THR A 260 -10.58 -1.05 -4.60
CA THR A 260 -10.42 -2.11 -3.61
C THR A 260 -11.78 -2.72 -3.26
N LEU A 261 -11.85 -4.05 -3.32
CA LEU A 261 -13.02 -4.82 -2.86
C LEU A 261 -12.82 -5.37 -1.45
N PHE A 262 -11.56 -5.40 -0.98
CA PHE A 262 -11.12 -6.03 0.26
C PHE A 262 -11.53 -7.50 0.31
N THR A 263 -12.18 -7.95 1.38
CA THR A 263 -12.55 -9.36 1.54
C THR A 263 -13.64 -9.73 0.54
N VAL A 264 -13.36 -10.75 -0.27
CA VAL A 264 -14.33 -11.36 -1.20
C VAL A 264 -14.50 -12.85 -0.87
N GLY A 265 -15.76 -13.29 -0.89
CA GLY A 265 -16.14 -14.68 -0.61
C GLY A 265 -16.83 -15.35 -1.78
N VAL A 266 -17.24 -16.62 -1.60
CA VAL A 266 -17.96 -17.39 -2.62
C VAL A 266 -19.25 -16.69 -3.10
N HIS A 267 -19.88 -15.90 -2.22
CA HIS A 267 -21.09 -15.14 -2.52
C HIS A 267 -20.87 -13.98 -3.51
N ASP A 268 -19.63 -13.48 -3.63
CA ASP A 268 -19.30 -12.38 -4.53
C ASP A 268 -18.96 -12.84 -5.95
N ILE A 269 -18.82 -14.16 -6.18
CA ILE A 269 -18.45 -14.73 -7.48
C ILE A 269 -19.37 -14.25 -8.62
N PRO A 270 -20.71 -14.24 -8.49
CA PRO A 270 -21.58 -13.74 -9.56
C PRO A 270 -21.30 -12.27 -9.92
N SER A 271 -21.03 -11.43 -8.93
CA SER A 271 -20.69 -10.01 -9.12
C SER A 271 -19.31 -9.84 -9.78
N LEU A 272 -18.34 -10.67 -9.41
CA LEU A 272 -17.00 -10.71 -10.03
C LEU A 272 -17.04 -11.25 -11.48
N GLU A 273 -17.98 -12.11 -11.81
CA GLU A 273 -18.22 -12.57 -13.18
C GLU A 273 -18.95 -11.52 -14.01
N ALA A 274 -19.88 -10.77 -13.42
CA ALA A 274 -20.64 -9.72 -14.10
C ALA A 274 -19.77 -8.52 -14.51
N SER A 275 -18.81 -8.12 -13.66
CA SER A 275 -17.87 -7.03 -13.96
C SER A 275 -16.92 -7.32 -15.12
N ARG A 276 -16.90 -8.56 -15.62
CA ARG A 276 -16.14 -8.97 -16.81
C ARG A 276 -16.85 -8.69 -18.12
N THR A 277 -18.19 -8.68 -18.12
CA THR A 277 -18.96 -8.54 -19.36
C THR A 277 -18.89 -7.10 -19.82
N PRO A 278 -18.21 -6.77 -20.94
CA PRO A 278 -18.37 -5.45 -21.53
C PRO A 278 -19.87 -5.28 -21.82
N GLY A 279 -20.45 -4.18 -21.35
CA GLY A 279 -21.82 -3.84 -21.66
C GLY A 279 -22.01 -3.94 -23.17
N ASN A 280 -23.09 -4.59 -23.60
CA ASN A 280 -23.40 -4.84 -25.02
C ASN A 280 -23.73 -3.55 -25.81
N ASP A 281 -23.36 -2.38 -25.28
CA ASP A 281 -23.58 -1.06 -25.84
C ASP A 281 -22.26 -0.62 -26.48
N SER A 282 -22.28 -0.39 -27.80
CA SER A 282 -21.10 -0.13 -28.64
C SER A 282 -20.46 1.24 -28.45
N THR A 283 -20.67 1.86 -27.29
CA THR A 283 -19.93 3.02 -26.82
C THR A 283 -18.97 2.51 -25.76
N LEU A 284 -17.67 2.78 -25.87
CA LEU A 284 -16.69 2.52 -24.82
C LEU A 284 -17.11 3.20 -23.51
N SER A 285 -18.00 2.58 -22.74
CA SER A 285 -18.29 2.98 -21.38
C SER A 285 -17.14 2.48 -20.53
N SER A 286 -16.46 3.41 -19.85
CA SER A 286 -15.23 3.22 -19.07
C SER A 286 -15.30 2.17 -17.96
N ASP A 287 -16.43 1.47 -17.79
CA ASP A 287 -16.61 0.40 -16.80
C ASP A 287 -16.02 -0.95 -17.24
N SER A 288 -15.70 -1.14 -18.52
CA SER A 288 -15.20 -2.44 -19.04
C SER A 288 -13.70 -2.70 -18.74
N ALA A 289 -12.97 -1.70 -18.23
CA ALA A 289 -11.52 -1.75 -17.98
C ALA A 289 -11.16 -1.65 -16.48
N GLN A 290 -12.11 -1.86 -15.57
CA GLN A 290 -11.84 -1.74 -14.13
C GLN A 290 -11.21 -3.01 -13.57
N GLY A 291 -9.89 -2.97 -13.42
CA GLY A 291 -9.17 -3.81 -12.46
C GLY A 291 -9.65 -3.59 -11.03
N TRP A 292 -9.25 -4.49 -10.15
CA TRP A 292 -9.52 -4.38 -8.72
C TRP A 292 -8.47 -5.14 -7.91
N ALA A 293 -8.30 -4.76 -6.65
CA ALA A 293 -7.58 -5.55 -5.66
C ALA A 293 -8.53 -6.08 -4.59
N ALA A 294 -8.41 -7.37 -4.27
CA ALA A 294 -9.21 -8.05 -3.26
C ALA A 294 -8.39 -9.10 -2.52
N CYS A 295 -8.86 -9.54 -1.36
CA CYS A 295 -8.30 -10.65 -0.60
C CYS A 295 -9.36 -11.70 -0.32
N THR A 296 -8.94 -12.95 -0.16
CA THR A 296 -9.83 -14.04 0.20
C THR A 296 -9.11 -15.09 1.04
N THR A 297 -9.87 -15.74 1.90
CA THR A 297 -9.47 -16.97 2.61
C THR A 297 -10.03 -18.23 1.94
N ASP A 298 -10.88 -18.07 0.93
CA ASP A 298 -11.53 -19.18 0.22
C ASP A 298 -10.66 -19.68 -0.94
N GLU A 299 -10.04 -20.85 -0.76
CA GLU A 299 -9.27 -21.52 -1.81
C GLU A 299 -10.11 -21.80 -3.08
N ILE A 300 -11.43 -21.90 -2.95
CA ILE A 300 -12.35 -22.11 -4.07
C ILE A 300 -12.23 -20.98 -5.09
N ILE A 301 -12.10 -19.72 -4.65
CA ILE A 301 -11.96 -18.57 -5.56
C ILE A 301 -10.62 -18.67 -6.30
N ALA A 302 -9.56 -19.09 -5.62
CA ALA A 302 -8.24 -19.30 -6.23
C ALA A 302 -8.27 -20.32 -7.38
N THR A 303 -9.14 -21.32 -7.34
CA THR A 303 -9.28 -22.29 -8.45
C THR A 303 -9.93 -21.71 -9.71
N LYS A 304 -10.66 -20.60 -9.59
CA LYS A 304 -11.39 -19.97 -10.71
C LYS A 304 -10.54 -18.91 -11.41
N ALA A 305 -9.56 -19.36 -12.20
CA ALA A 305 -8.62 -18.51 -12.95
C ALA A 305 -9.25 -17.46 -13.89
N LYS A 306 -10.56 -17.53 -14.14
CA LYS A 306 -11.31 -16.54 -14.93
C LYS A 306 -11.63 -15.25 -14.17
N LEU A 307 -11.62 -15.29 -12.83
CA LEU A 307 -12.03 -14.18 -11.97
C LEU A 307 -10.95 -13.13 -11.79
N TYR A 308 -9.68 -13.53 -11.80
CA TYR A 308 -8.52 -12.66 -11.56
C TYR A 308 -7.52 -12.76 -12.72
N ASP A 309 -6.64 -11.77 -12.83
CA ASP A 309 -5.49 -11.79 -13.74
C ASP A 309 -4.22 -12.24 -13.02
N ILE A 310 -4.10 -11.88 -11.75
CA ILE A 310 -2.96 -12.19 -10.89
C ILE A 310 -3.46 -12.71 -9.54
N ILE A 311 -2.80 -13.77 -9.06
CA ILE A 311 -2.99 -14.34 -7.74
C ILE A 311 -1.71 -14.17 -6.92
N VAL A 312 -1.86 -13.73 -5.68
CA VAL A 312 -0.79 -13.50 -4.72
C VAL A 312 -1.02 -14.44 -3.54
N GLU A 313 -0.22 -15.49 -3.46
CA GLU A 313 -0.32 -16.48 -2.38
C GLU A 313 0.65 -16.10 -1.25
N LEU A 314 0.08 -15.72 -0.13
CA LEU A 314 0.84 -15.35 1.06
C LEU A 314 1.38 -16.60 1.76
N PRO A 315 2.60 -16.51 2.34
CA PRO A 315 3.14 -17.60 3.14
C PRO A 315 2.25 -17.84 4.37
N GLN A 316 2.12 -19.10 4.75
CA GLN A 316 1.37 -19.45 5.96
C GLN A 316 2.16 -19.02 7.21
N PRO A 317 1.50 -18.61 8.30
CA PRO A 317 2.17 -18.23 9.55
C PRO A 317 3.04 -19.33 10.16
N GLN A 318 2.81 -20.59 9.77
CA GLN A 318 3.55 -21.76 10.25
C GLN A 318 4.82 -22.06 9.44
N ASP A 319 5.05 -21.33 8.34
CA ASP A 319 6.24 -21.51 7.52
C ASP A 319 7.45 -20.90 8.25
N THR A 320 8.34 -21.76 8.73
CA THR A 320 9.53 -21.35 9.50
C THR A 320 10.60 -20.73 8.61
N GLN A 321 10.49 -20.88 7.29
CA GLN A 321 11.30 -20.17 6.33
C GLN A 321 10.60 -18.85 5.99
N HIS A 322 11.28 -17.72 6.22
CA HIS A 322 10.81 -16.39 5.85
C HIS A 322 10.80 -16.25 4.32
N ARG A 323 9.77 -16.82 3.69
CA ARG A 323 9.65 -16.91 2.24
C ARG A 323 8.78 -15.79 1.71
N TRP A 324 9.25 -15.14 0.67
CA TRP A 324 8.43 -14.17 -0.06
C TRP A 324 7.21 -14.86 -0.72
N PRO A 325 6.08 -14.13 -0.85
CA PRO A 325 4.86 -14.61 -1.50
C PRO A 325 5.08 -15.12 -2.91
N ARG A 326 4.22 -16.06 -3.33
CA ARG A 326 4.20 -16.54 -4.71
C ARG A 326 3.20 -15.74 -5.52
N VAL A 327 3.69 -14.98 -6.48
CA VAL A 327 2.86 -14.20 -7.41
C VAL A 327 2.77 -14.95 -8.74
N ARG A 328 1.54 -15.23 -9.20
CA ARG A 328 1.29 -15.97 -10.44
C ARG A 328 0.22 -15.27 -11.27
N THR A 329 0.32 -15.39 -12.59
CA THR A 329 -0.76 -15.01 -13.50
C THR A 329 -1.88 -16.06 -13.46
N SER A 330 -3.05 -15.73 -14.00
CA SER A 330 -4.16 -16.66 -14.20
C SER A 330 -3.80 -17.88 -15.07
N SER A 331 -2.79 -17.76 -15.94
CA SER A 331 -2.23 -18.87 -16.72
C SER A 331 -1.28 -19.78 -15.92
N GLY A 332 -0.94 -19.40 -14.68
CA GLY A 332 0.00 -20.13 -13.82
C GLY A 332 1.47 -19.72 -13.98
N THR A 333 1.77 -18.74 -14.83
CA THR A 333 3.14 -18.22 -14.98
C THR A 333 3.55 -17.47 -13.73
N GLN A 334 4.71 -17.78 -13.16
CA GLN A 334 5.22 -17.09 -11.99
C GLN A 334 5.73 -15.69 -12.40
N LEU A 335 5.24 -14.66 -11.72
CA LEU A 335 5.78 -13.31 -11.84
C LEU A 335 6.98 -13.18 -10.90
N LYS A 336 8.06 -12.60 -11.42
CA LYS A 336 9.34 -12.47 -10.74
C LYS A 336 9.81 -11.02 -10.79
N ALA A 337 10.54 -10.60 -9.76
CA ALA A 337 11.17 -9.29 -9.72
C ALA A 337 12.33 -9.23 -10.72
N SER A 338 12.48 -8.09 -11.39
CA SER A 338 13.64 -7.84 -12.25
C SER A 338 14.91 -7.70 -11.39
N GLN A 339 16.08 -7.76 -12.02
CA GLN A 339 17.32 -7.50 -11.30
C GLN A 339 17.42 -6.04 -10.83
N ARG A 340 16.81 -5.10 -11.57
CA ARG A 340 16.69 -3.71 -11.15
C ARG A 340 15.79 -3.56 -9.92
N ASP A 341 14.65 -4.26 -9.89
CA ASP A 341 13.75 -4.28 -8.72
C ASP A 341 14.47 -4.75 -7.46
N VAL A 342 15.31 -5.79 -7.58
CA VAL A 342 16.15 -6.31 -6.49
C VAL A 342 17.15 -5.27 -6.01
N ALA A 343 17.88 -4.62 -6.92
CA ALA A 343 18.85 -3.59 -6.58
C ALA A 343 18.19 -2.40 -5.87
N ARG A 344 17.03 -1.99 -6.37
CA ARG A 344 16.21 -0.92 -5.81
C ARG A 344 15.68 -1.27 -4.42
N TYR A 345 15.13 -2.47 -4.26
CA TYR A 345 14.64 -2.94 -2.96
C TYR A 345 15.77 -3.00 -1.93
N LYS A 346 16.98 -3.45 -2.30
CA LYS A 346 18.14 -3.44 -1.38
C LYS A 346 18.45 -2.04 -0.87
N LEU A 347 18.42 -1.03 -1.74
CA LEU A 347 18.63 0.37 -1.34
C LEU A 347 17.51 0.85 -0.40
N LEU A 348 16.24 0.56 -0.74
CA LEU A 348 15.10 0.92 0.10
C LEU A 348 15.16 0.23 1.47
N HIS A 349 15.37 -1.09 1.50
CA HIS A 349 15.50 -1.90 2.72
C HIS A 349 16.60 -1.36 3.63
N LYS A 350 17.75 -0.98 3.06
CA LYS A 350 18.87 -0.40 3.80
C LYS A 350 18.50 0.92 4.48
N GLU A 351 17.77 1.80 3.79
CA GLU A 351 17.32 3.07 4.38
C GLU A 351 16.23 2.85 5.43
N LEU A 352 15.28 1.94 5.19
CA LEU A 352 14.27 1.55 6.18
C LEU A 352 14.89 0.95 7.45
N PHE A 353 15.89 0.08 7.28
CA PHE A 353 16.61 -0.54 8.38
C PHE A 353 17.33 0.50 9.24
N LYS A 354 18.07 1.42 8.63
CA LYS A 354 18.73 2.53 9.35
C LYS A 354 17.72 3.37 10.13
N HIS A 355 16.58 3.70 9.52
CA HIS A 355 15.53 4.47 10.19
C HIS A 355 14.98 3.73 11.42
N ARG A 356 14.70 2.43 11.29
CA ARG A 356 14.24 1.57 12.40
C ARG A 356 15.26 1.52 13.54
N GLN A 357 16.55 1.41 13.23
CA GLN A 357 17.62 1.40 14.24
C GLN A 357 17.79 2.75 14.95
N ARG A 358 17.63 3.86 14.23
CA ARG A 358 17.68 5.21 14.84
C ARG A 358 16.55 5.42 15.84
N LEU A 359 15.34 4.98 15.51
CA LEU A 359 14.20 5.03 16.45
C LEU A 359 14.49 4.22 17.71
N GLN A 360 14.98 2.99 17.58
CA GLN A 360 15.26 2.12 18.73
C GLN A 360 16.30 2.71 19.69
N THR A 361 17.37 3.33 19.19
CA THR A 361 18.39 3.92 20.07
C THR A 361 17.95 5.21 20.75
N SER A 362 17.11 6.02 20.09
CA SER A 362 16.60 7.26 20.70
C SER A 362 15.83 6.99 22.00
N TYR A 363 15.18 5.82 22.11
CA TYR A 363 14.51 5.40 23.34
C TYR A 363 15.48 4.91 24.42
N THR A 364 16.63 4.34 24.04
CA THR A 364 17.59 3.79 25.00
C THR A 364 18.44 4.89 25.66
N ASP A 365 18.71 5.98 24.94
CA ASP A 365 19.43 7.13 25.49
C ASP A 365 18.55 7.91 26.48
N GLU A 366 17.23 8.06 26.21
CA GLU A 366 16.27 8.70 27.13
C GLU A 366 16.08 7.91 28.45
N GLU A 367 16.13 6.58 28.41
CA GLU A 367 16.07 5.73 29.61
C GLU A 367 17.37 5.81 30.43
N GLN A 368 18.53 5.95 29.77
CA GLN A 368 19.83 6.09 30.44
C GLN A 368 20.04 7.49 31.06
N GLU A 369 19.50 8.54 30.45
CA GLU A 369 19.52 9.90 31.02
C GLU A 369 18.63 9.98 32.29
N GLN A 370 17.50 9.26 32.33
CA GLN A 370 16.62 9.21 33.52
C GLN A 370 17.18 8.38 34.69
N GLU A 371 18.06 7.42 34.42
CA GLU A 371 18.82 6.69 35.45
C GLU A 371 20.00 7.53 35.97
N GLN A 372 20.66 8.30 35.09
CA GLN A 372 21.75 9.20 35.49
C GLN A 372 21.26 10.39 36.35
N ASP A 373 20.11 10.97 36.03
CA ASP A 373 19.52 12.06 36.84
C ASP A 373 19.10 11.60 38.25
N GLN A 374 18.84 10.30 38.46
CA GLN A 374 18.53 9.74 39.79
C GLN A 374 19.77 9.39 40.62
N GLU A 375 20.92 9.14 39.97
CA GLU A 375 22.19 8.91 40.65
C GLU A 375 22.89 10.25 41.00
N GLU A 376 22.72 11.31 40.19
CA GLU A 376 23.33 12.63 40.46
C GLU A 376 22.68 13.41 41.63
N GLU A 377 21.47 13.07 42.08
CA GLU A 377 20.85 13.70 43.28
C GLU A 377 21.33 13.13 44.62
N GLN A 378 22.10 12.02 44.65
CA GLN A 378 22.58 11.43 45.91
C GLN A 378 24.03 11.78 46.30
N ASP A 379 24.84 12.35 45.39
CA ASP A 379 26.24 12.69 45.66
C ASP A 379 26.52 14.20 45.53
N GLN A 380 25.80 15.02 46.32
CA GLN A 380 26.26 16.38 46.63
C GLN A 380 27.01 16.40 47.96
N ASP A 381 28.30 16.06 47.92
CA ASP A 381 29.34 16.60 48.81
C ASP A 381 30.72 15.96 48.50
N GLN A 382 31.49 16.51 47.55
CA GLN A 382 32.89 16.91 47.76
C GLN A 382 33.64 17.27 46.45
N ASP A 383 34.20 18.48 46.52
CA ASP A 383 35.45 18.95 45.95
C ASP A 383 35.64 19.21 44.44
N GLN A 384 36.19 20.42 44.26
CA GLN A 384 36.56 21.12 43.04
C GLN A 384 37.83 20.55 42.40
N ASP A 385 38.00 20.88 41.12
CA ASP A 385 39.21 20.81 40.31
C ASP A 385 39.49 19.48 39.57
N GLN A 386 38.91 19.36 38.36
CA GLN A 386 39.69 19.04 37.15
C GLN A 386 38.90 19.30 35.86
N ASP A 387 39.27 20.39 35.21
CA ASP A 387 38.88 20.73 33.84
C ASP A 387 39.64 19.85 32.81
N GLN A 388 38.88 19.39 31.82
CA GLN A 388 39.26 19.22 30.41
C GLN A 388 40.20 18.06 30.01
N ASP A 389 39.60 16.89 29.76
CA ASP A 389 40.00 16.01 28.64
C ASP A 389 38.90 14.96 28.31
N LYS A 390 37.70 15.42 27.91
CA LYS A 390 36.74 14.57 27.16
C LYS A 390 37.09 14.67 25.68
N GLN A 391 38.18 14.00 25.27
CA GLN A 391 38.52 13.85 23.86
C GLN A 391 37.47 12.97 23.19
N ASN A 392 36.75 13.55 22.22
CA ASN A 392 35.88 12.87 21.27
C ASN A 392 36.58 11.62 20.73
N THR A 393 36.14 10.45 21.18
CA THR A 393 36.43 9.18 20.53
C THR A 393 35.32 8.92 19.52
N ASP A 394 35.29 9.73 18.45
CA ASP A 394 34.43 9.41 17.31
C ASP A 394 34.85 8.02 16.78
N PRO A 395 33.94 7.04 16.69
CA PRO A 395 34.29 5.70 16.26
C PRO A 395 34.84 5.75 14.82
N LEU A 396 35.95 5.04 14.57
CA LEU A 396 36.60 4.95 13.25
C LEU A 396 35.68 4.38 12.15
N ILE A 397 34.56 3.78 12.54
CA ILE A 397 33.53 3.22 11.65
C ILE A 397 32.25 4.00 11.93
N SER A 398 31.68 4.62 10.88
CA SER A 398 30.42 5.35 11.03
C SER A 398 29.29 4.37 11.37
N ARG A 399 28.41 4.75 12.30
CA ARG A 399 27.23 3.96 12.65
C ARG A 399 26.39 3.59 11.43
N ASP A 400 26.22 4.53 10.50
CA ASP A 400 25.53 4.30 9.23
C ASP A 400 26.16 3.18 8.39
N SER A 401 27.48 2.97 8.48
CA SER A 401 28.17 1.88 7.78
C SER A 401 27.98 0.52 8.46
N ILE A 402 27.83 0.49 9.79
CA ILE A 402 27.50 -0.73 10.54
C ILE A 402 26.05 -1.14 10.28
N ASP A 403 25.12 -0.19 10.37
CA ASP A 403 23.69 -0.44 10.11
C ASP A 403 23.47 -0.85 8.66
N ALA A 404 24.23 -0.26 7.73
CA ALA A 404 24.29 -0.69 6.34
C ALA A 404 24.69 -2.16 6.19
N GLN A 405 25.74 -2.60 6.86
CA GLN A 405 26.22 -3.98 6.79
C GLN A 405 25.19 -4.95 7.38
N ARG A 406 24.61 -4.62 8.54
CA ARG A 406 23.55 -5.43 9.17
C ARG A 406 22.32 -5.56 8.27
N ALA A 407 21.95 -4.48 7.58
CA ALA A 407 20.86 -4.51 6.61
C ALA A 407 21.16 -5.44 5.43
N ASP A 408 22.41 -5.44 4.95
CA ASP A 408 22.84 -6.32 3.86
C ASP A 408 22.85 -7.80 4.30
N GLU A 409 23.25 -8.09 5.55
CA GLU A 409 23.20 -9.43 6.16
C GLU A 409 21.75 -9.91 6.31
N ALA A 410 20.86 -9.10 6.89
CA ALA A 410 19.44 -9.43 7.06
C ALA A 410 18.72 -9.66 5.70
N TYR A 411 19.09 -8.87 4.68
CA TYR A 411 18.60 -9.10 3.33
C TYR A 411 19.10 -10.42 2.76
N ALA A 412 20.39 -10.75 2.94
CA ALA A 412 20.95 -12.00 2.44
C ALA A 412 20.31 -13.25 3.06
N GLU A 413 19.91 -13.17 4.33
CA GLU A 413 19.20 -14.26 5.03
C GLU A 413 17.79 -14.51 4.47
N SER A 414 17.09 -13.45 4.07
CA SER A 414 15.72 -13.51 3.52
C SER A 414 15.66 -13.66 2.00
N TYR A 415 16.80 -13.57 1.32
CA TYR A 415 16.88 -13.54 -0.13
C TYR A 415 16.52 -14.89 -0.77
N ASP A 416 15.41 -14.92 -1.53
CA ASP A 416 15.00 -16.07 -2.33
C ASP A 416 15.24 -15.83 -3.84
N ASN A 417 16.16 -16.58 -4.43
CA ASN A 417 16.41 -16.55 -5.88
C ASN A 417 15.21 -17.01 -6.72
N SER A 418 14.26 -17.75 -6.15
CA SER A 418 13.12 -18.31 -6.87
C SER A 418 12.15 -17.23 -7.38
N VAL A 419 12.10 -16.08 -6.70
CA VAL A 419 11.21 -14.95 -7.03
C VAL A 419 11.88 -13.87 -7.89
N VAL A 420 13.15 -14.05 -8.25
CA VAL A 420 13.94 -13.10 -9.05
C VAL A 420 14.21 -13.69 -10.42
N GLU A 421 14.14 -12.86 -11.46
CA GLU A 421 14.52 -13.27 -12.81
C GLU A 421 16.00 -13.64 -12.87
N PRO A 422 16.40 -14.77 -13.49
CA PRO A 422 17.80 -15.11 -13.62
C PRO A 422 18.53 -14.09 -14.51
N MET A 423 19.80 -13.83 -14.23
CA MET A 423 20.62 -13.03 -15.16
C MET A 423 20.79 -13.74 -16.50
N GLY A 424 20.34 -13.10 -17.58
CA GLY A 424 20.52 -13.61 -18.94
C GLY A 424 21.97 -13.54 -19.42
N TRP A 425 22.34 -14.42 -20.36
CA TRP A 425 23.70 -14.46 -20.92
C TRP A 425 24.10 -13.18 -21.64
N SER A 426 23.18 -12.56 -22.37
CA SER A 426 23.40 -11.29 -23.05
C SER A 426 23.71 -10.15 -22.07
N ARG A 427 23.00 -10.11 -20.94
CA ARG A 427 23.29 -9.19 -19.83
C ARG A 427 24.66 -9.48 -19.21
N LEU A 428 24.98 -10.74 -18.91
CA LEU A 428 26.28 -11.11 -18.33
C LEU A 428 27.45 -10.76 -19.27
N ALA A 429 27.30 -11.05 -20.57
CA ALA A 429 28.29 -10.70 -21.58
C ALA A 429 28.48 -9.19 -21.67
N PHE A 430 27.38 -8.43 -21.68
CA PHE A 430 27.43 -6.98 -21.69
C PHE A 430 28.07 -6.40 -20.42
N MET A 431 27.73 -6.91 -19.24
CA MET A 431 28.36 -6.51 -17.98
C MET A 431 29.87 -6.82 -17.98
N GLY A 432 30.27 -7.99 -18.49
CA GLY A 432 31.69 -8.36 -18.62
C GLY A 432 32.44 -7.44 -19.60
N PHE A 433 31.82 -7.11 -20.73
CA PHE A 433 32.36 -6.15 -21.69
C PHE A 433 32.50 -4.75 -21.07
N MET A 434 31.45 -4.27 -20.38
CA MET A 434 31.49 -2.96 -19.73
C MET A 434 32.51 -2.90 -18.61
N TRP A 435 32.67 -3.96 -17.81
CA TRP A 435 33.73 -4.06 -16.79
C TRP A 435 35.13 -3.96 -17.41
N TRP A 436 35.35 -4.59 -18.57
CA TRP A 436 36.61 -4.48 -19.28
C TRP A 436 36.80 -3.07 -19.86
N ALA A 437 35.77 -2.52 -20.50
CA ALA A 437 35.78 -1.19 -21.10
C ALA A 437 35.96 -0.07 -20.06
N SER A 438 35.44 -0.27 -18.84
CA SER A 438 35.58 0.64 -17.71
C SER A 438 36.86 0.42 -16.89
N ALA A 439 37.80 -0.39 -17.38
CA ALA A 439 39.06 -0.71 -16.72
C ALA A 439 38.90 -1.29 -15.30
N GLY A 440 37.83 -2.07 -15.08
CA GLY A 440 37.59 -2.80 -13.85
C GLY A 440 36.59 -2.17 -12.89
N GLU A 441 35.99 -1.03 -13.26
CA GLU A 441 34.92 -0.41 -12.47
C GLU A 441 33.64 -1.25 -12.58
N LYS A 442 33.34 -1.99 -11.50
CA LYS A 442 32.26 -3.00 -11.43
C LYS A 442 30.87 -2.45 -11.76
N ASP A 443 30.62 -1.17 -11.52
CA ASP A 443 29.28 -0.60 -11.58
C ASP A 443 29.12 0.52 -12.61
N ALA A 444 30.16 0.86 -13.38
CA ALA A 444 30.20 2.05 -14.26
C ALA A 444 28.97 2.20 -15.17
N TYR A 445 28.47 1.09 -15.72
CA TYR A 445 27.30 1.08 -16.59
C TYR A 445 25.97 1.26 -15.82
N THR A 446 25.89 0.74 -14.60
CA THR A 446 24.70 0.86 -13.73
C THR A 446 24.73 2.12 -12.86
N THR A 447 25.82 2.90 -12.88
CA THR A 447 25.99 4.09 -12.03
C THR A 447 24.84 5.08 -12.24
N ALA A 448 24.47 5.37 -13.49
CA ALA A 448 23.36 6.27 -13.78
C ALA A 448 22.01 5.75 -13.25
N GLU A 449 21.73 4.46 -13.39
CA GLU A 449 20.52 3.82 -12.84
C GLU A 449 20.49 3.91 -11.31
N ARG A 450 21.63 3.63 -10.67
CA ARG A 450 21.80 3.68 -9.22
C ARG A 450 21.68 5.11 -8.68
N ASP A 451 22.25 6.08 -9.38
CA ASP A 451 22.20 7.49 -8.97
C ASP A 451 20.77 8.02 -9.05
N MET A 452 20.02 7.66 -10.09
CA MET A 452 18.59 7.96 -10.20
C MET A 452 17.77 7.33 -9.06
N ASP A 453 17.99 6.04 -8.77
CA ASP A 453 17.31 5.37 -7.65
C ASP A 453 17.70 6.02 -6.30
N ARG A 454 18.95 6.44 -6.13
CA ARG A 454 19.41 7.16 -4.92
C ARG A 454 18.80 8.54 -4.79
N GLU A 455 18.61 9.27 -5.88
CA GLU A 455 17.95 10.57 -5.86
C GLU A 455 16.50 10.44 -5.39
N LEU A 456 15.75 9.46 -5.92
CA LEU A 456 14.37 9.17 -5.49
C LEU A 456 14.29 8.77 -4.01
N LEU A 457 15.29 8.06 -3.51
CA LEU A 457 15.40 7.62 -2.12
C LEU A 457 15.89 8.74 -1.18
N SER A 458 16.74 9.66 -1.63
CA SER A 458 17.27 10.76 -0.80
C SER A 458 16.17 11.64 -0.19
N GLN A 459 15.00 11.66 -0.83
CA GLN A 459 13.83 12.39 -0.36
C GLN A 459 13.05 11.65 0.74
N LEU A 460 13.30 10.35 0.95
CA LEU A 460 12.75 9.61 2.11
C LEU A 460 13.32 10.14 3.42
N SER A 461 14.61 10.50 3.47
CA SER A 461 15.24 11.03 4.68
C SER A 461 14.85 12.48 4.99
N MET A 462 14.19 13.17 4.05
CA MET A 462 13.82 14.58 4.17
C MET A 462 12.35 14.81 4.52
N SER A 463 11.52 13.76 4.45
CA SER A 463 10.06 13.83 4.62
C SER A 463 9.66 13.11 5.92
N GLY A 464 8.70 13.66 6.66
CA GLY A 464 8.32 13.26 8.03
C GLY A 464 8.01 11.78 8.27
N VAL A 465 6.75 11.43 8.49
CA VAL A 465 6.30 10.07 8.90
C VAL A 465 6.77 9.03 7.87
N MET A 466 7.57 8.02 8.29
CA MET A 466 8.24 7.05 7.42
C MET A 466 7.27 6.39 6.42
N GLU A 467 6.08 6.04 6.87
CA GLU A 467 5.02 5.43 6.10
C GLU A 467 4.60 6.30 4.91
N THR A 468 4.41 7.60 5.16
CA THR A 468 4.05 8.58 4.11
C THR A 468 5.21 8.82 3.14
N SER A 469 6.45 8.75 3.63
CA SER A 469 7.65 8.89 2.82
C SER A 469 7.82 7.72 1.85
N VAL A 470 7.52 6.49 2.27
CA VAL A 470 7.50 5.30 1.38
C VAL A 470 6.41 5.43 0.33
N ILE A 471 5.20 5.85 0.73
CA ILE A 471 4.10 6.09 -0.22
C ILE A 471 4.53 7.14 -1.26
N ALA A 472 5.10 8.26 -0.81
CA ALA A 472 5.58 9.32 -1.69
C ALA A 472 6.68 8.84 -2.65
N TYR A 473 7.56 7.93 -2.22
CA TYR A 473 8.57 7.31 -3.08
C TYR A 473 7.94 6.59 -4.28
N PHE A 474 6.93 5.74 -4.05
CA PHE A 474 6.24 5.02 -5.12
C PHE A 474 5.44 5.95 -6.05
N HIS A 475 4.84 7.02 -5.52
CA HIS A 475 4.19 8.03 -6.36
C HIS A 475 5.18 8.78 -7.24
N ARG A 476 6.35 9.15 -6.72
CA ARG A 476 7.41 9.79 -7.53
C ARG A 476 7.88 8.86 -8.64
N GLN A 477 8.03 7.57 -8.35
CA GLN A 477 8.37 6.59 -9.37
C GLN A 477 7.30 6.48 -10.46
N ALA A 478 6.02 6.39 -10.09
CA ALA A 478 4.92 6.36 -11.06
C ALA A 478 4.82 7.66 -11.88
N SER A 479 5.05 8.82 -11.23
CA SER A 479 5.08 10.13 -11.90
C SER A 479 6.25 10.23 -12.88
N ALA A 480 7.44 9.77 -12.51
CA ALA A 480 8.61 9.72 -13.39
C ALA A 480 8.38 8.80 -14.61
N LEU A 481 7.68 7.68 -14.43
CA LEU A 481 7.27 6.81 -15.54
C LEU A 481 6.33 7.54 -16.51
N VAL A 482 5.28 8.18 -16.01
CA VAL A 482 4.30 8.91 -16.84
C VAL A 482 4.97 10.07 -17.58
N GLN A 483 5.73 10.90 -16.87
CA GLN A 483 6.43 12.04 -17.44
C GLN A 483 7.46 11.59 -18.48
N GLY A 484 8.26 10.57 -18.16
CA GLY A 484 9.25 10.03 -19.09
C GLY A 484 8.63 9.49 -20.37
N LEU A 485 7.52 8.75 -20.28
CA LEU A 485 6.81 8.25 -21.46
C LEU A 485 6.14 9.37 -22.26
N ALA A 486 5.53 10.36 -21.59
CA ALA A 486 4.94 11.51 -22.25
C ALA A 486 5.99 12.33 -23.01
N GLU A 487 7.14 12.62 -22.37
CA GLU A 487 8.27 13.31 -23.01
C GLU A 487 8.79 12.55 -24.25
N MET A 488 8.92 11.23 -24.16
CA MET A 488 9.35 10.40 -25.30
C MET A 488 8.31 10.39 -26.43
N THR A 489 7.02 10.42 -26.07
CA THR A 489 5.91 10.46 -27.03
C THR A 489 5.83 11.81 -27.74
N GLU A 490 6.09 12.91 -27.03
CA GLU A 490 6.13 14.27 -27.60
C GLU A 490 7.37 14.53 -28.45
N ALA A 491 8.51 13.92 -28.10
CA ALA A 491 9.77 14.05 -28.84
C ALA A 491 9.80 13.23 -30.15
N ASP A 492 8.84 12.34 -30.35
CA ASP A 492 8.74 11.50 -31.53
C ASP A 492 8.24 12.33 -32.75
N GLU A 493 9.20 12.91 -33.48
CA GLU A 493 8.98 13.86 -34.58
C GLU A 493 8.17 13.29 -35.75
N GLU A 494 8.14 11.95 -35.90
CA GLU A 494 7.46 11.28 -37.02
C GLU A 494 5.95 11.06 -36.74
N GLU A 495 5.47 11.32 -35.52
CA GLU A 495 4.10 11.02 -35.04
C GLU A 495 3.62 9.62 -35.48
N GLU A 496 4.52 8.62 -35.46
CA GLU A 496 4.17 7.27 -35.85
C GLU A 496 3.25 6.62 -34.81
N ASP A 497 2.38 5.69 -35.23
CA ASP A 497 1.53 4.95 -34.30
C ASP A 497 2.34 4.10 -33.28
N VAL A 498 3.64 3.92 -33.51
CA VAL A 498 4.55 3.07 -32.73
C VAL A 498 5.69 3.90 -32.14
N LEU A 499 5.77 3.95 -30.81
CA LEU A 499 6.90 4.51 -30.06
C LEU A 499 8.04 3.50 -29.97
N VAL A 500 9.22 3.86 -30.47
CA VAL A 500 10.40 2.99 -30.42
C VAL A 500 11.26 3.33 -29.21
N LEU A 501 11.40 2.38 -28.28
CA LEU A 501 12.21 2.55 -27.06
C LEU A 501 13.55 1.82 -27.15
N GLU A 502 14.60 2.51 -26.73
CA GLU A 502 15.94 1.95 -26.59
C GLU A 502 16.26 1.58 -25.14
N ARG A 503 17.45 1.01 -24.93
CA ARG A 503 17.91 0.59 -23.60
C ARG A 503 17.98 1.74 -22.61
N MET A 504 18.47 2.91 -23.06
CA MET A 504 18.60 4.08 -22.21
C MET A 504 17.24 4.65 -21.83
N ASP A 505 16.23 4.50 -22.69
CA ASP A 505 14.86 4.92 -22.39
C ASP A 505 14.26 4.07 -21.27
N MET A 506 14.38 2.74 -21.37
CA MET A 506 14.01 1.84 -20.27
C MET A 506 14.72 2.20 -18.96
N ALA A 507 16.00 2.55 -19.04
CA ALA A 507 16.76 3.00 -17.87
C ALA A 507 16.19 4.30 -17.27
N ARG A 508 15.83 5.28 -18.12
CA ARG A 508 15.20 6.55 -17.73
C ARG A 508 13.81 6.38 -17.12
N LEU A 509 13.03 5.42 -17.61
CA LEU A 509 11.71 5.08 -17.08
C LEU A 509 11.76 4.32 -15.74
N GLY A 510 12.95 4.03 -15.21
CA GLY A 510 13.08 3.29 -13.96
C GLY A 510 12.91 1.77 -14.12
N LEU A 511 13.08 1.21 -15.32
CA LEU A 511 12.80 -0.19 -15.62
C LEU A 511 14.04 -0.97 -16.06
N ASP A 512 13.99 -2.29 -16.02
CA ASP A 512 15.09 -3.16 -16.44
C ASP A 512 14.98 -3.47 -17.94
N ALA A 513 15.90 -2.92 -18.73
CA ALA A 513 15.92 -3.14 -20.18
C ALA A 513 16.16 -4.60 -20.60
N TRP A 514 16.64 -5.45 -19.69
CA TRP A 514 16.85 -6.88 -19.92
C TRP A 514 15.65 -7.74 -19.50
N SER A 515 14.66 -7.15 -18.83
CA SER A 515 13.47 -7.87 -18.38
C SER A 515 12.37 -7.79 -19.44
N GLU A 516 11.97 -8.96 -19.95
CA GLU A 516 10.82 -9.06 -20.84
C GLU A 516 9.51 -8.66 -20.13
N ALA A 517 9.44 -8.86 -18.81
CA ALA A 517 8.29 -8.47 -18.00
C ALA A 517 8.18 -6.94 -17.83
N ASP A 518 9.30 -6.21 -17.80
CA ASP A 518 9.30 -4.75 -17.77
C ASP A 518 9.00 -4.16 -19.16
N LYS A 519 9.50 -4.77 -20.24
CA LYS A 519 9.13 -4.40 -21.61
C LYS A 519 7.63 -4.54 -21.85
N ALA A 520 7.07 -5.70 -21.50
CA ALA A 520 5.62 -5.93 -21.61
C ALA A 520 4.82 -4.92 -20.78
N PHE A 521 5.29 -4.60 -19.57
CA PHE A 521 4.66 -3.58 -18.73
C PHE A 521 4.61 -2.21 -19.43
N VAL A 522 5.72 -1.74 -20.02
CA VAL A 522 5.73 -0.44 -20.72
C VAL A 522 4.82 -0.45 -21.93
N SER A 523 4.85 -1.51 -22.74
CA SER A 523 3.97 -1.63 -23.90
C SER A 523 2.50 -1.55 -23.52
N GLU A 524 2.08 -2.29 -22.50
CA GLU A 524 0.69 -2.26 -22.02
C GLU A 524 0.33 -0.92 -21.37
N PHE A 525 1.27 -0.29 -20.67
CA PHE A 525 1.04 1.00 -20.01
C PHE A 525 0.89 2.12 -21.05
N ALA A 526 1.78 2.18 -22.05
CA ALA A 526 1.72 3.15 -23.13
C ALA A 526 0.46 2.99 -23.97
N ASP A 527 0.06 1.76 -24.30
CA ASP A 527 -1.20 1.50 -25.00
C ASP A 527 -2.42 1.96 -24.17
N MET A 528 -2.46 1.60 -22.88
CA MET A 528 -3.58 1.92 -22.00
C MET A 528 -3.75 3.42 -21.73
N TYR A 529 -2.65 4.15 -21.49
CA TYR A 529 -2.70 5.52 -20.98
C TYR A 529 -2.34 6.58 -22.01
N LEU A 530 -1.58 6.22 -23.05
CA LEU A 530 -1.12 7.13 -24.11
C LEU A 530 -1.65 6.74 -25.51
N GLY A 531 -2.22 5.54 -25.67
CA GLY A 531 -2.73 5.05 -26.96
C GLY A 531 -1.63 4.80 -28.00
N ARG A 532 -0.41 4.52 -27.54
CA ARG A 532 0.75 4.28 -28.40
C ARG A 532 1.19 2.83 -28.28
N ALA A 533 1.37 2.18 -29.43
CA ALA A 533 2.08 0.90 -29.46
C ALA A 533 3.57 1.14 -29.16
N VAL A 534 4.24 0.17 -28.55
CA VAL A 534 5.67 0.29 -28.23
C VAL A 534 6.44 -0.85 -28.89
N ASP A 535 7.52 -0.50 -29.58
CA ASP A 535 8.52 -1.47 -30.06
C ASP A 535 9.88 -1.22 -29.39
N PHE A 536 10.70 -2.27 -29.28
CA PHE A 536 11.98 -2.19 -28.60
C PHE A 536 13.11 -2.44 -29.58
N ARG A 537 14.00 -1.45 -29.76
CA ARG A 537 15.21 -1.65 -30.55
C ARG A 537 16.21 -2.51 -29.77
N GLY A 538 16.44 -3.71 -30.28
CA GLY A 538 17.33 -4.70 -29.68
C GLY A 538 18.81 -4.39 -29.90
N GLY A 539 19.55 -4.23 -28.80
CA GLY A 539 20.86 -4.85 -28.59
C GLY A 539 22.05 -4.41 -29.44
N GLU A 540 22.01 -3.33 -30.21
CA GLU A 540 23.21 -2.78 -30.84
C GLU A 540 24.00 -1.95 -29.82
N VAL A 541 25.16 -2.46 -29.43
CA VAL A 541 26.14 -1.66 -28.69
C VAL A 541 27.02 -0.97 -29.72
N ASP A 542 26.94 0.35 -29.81
CA ASP A 542 27.86 1.15 -30.63
C ASP A 542 29.04 1.57 -29.75
N CYS A 543 30.17 0.89 -29.91
CA CYS A 543 31.41 1.25 -29.21
C CYS A 543 32.46 1.68 -30.25
N CYS A 544 32.78 2.97 -30.28
CA CYS A 544 33.79 3.54 -31.18
C CYS A 544 33.55 3.23 -32.68
N GLY A 545 32.27 3.19 -33.12
CA GLY A 545 31.90 2.91 -34.51
C GLY A 545 31.76 1.43 -34.88
N LEU A 546 31.85 0.53 -33.89
CA LEU A 546 31.55 -0.89 -34.03
C LEU A 546 30.16 -1.17 -33.44
N ARG A 547 29.21 -1.51 -34.30
CA ARG A 547 27.90 -2.04 -33.91
C ARG A 547 28.03 -3.53 -33.61
N VAL A 548 27.87 -3.90 -32.34
CA VAL A 548 27.80 -5.30 -31.92
C VAL A 548 26.34 -5.64 -31.66
N GLN A 549 25.77 -6.50 -32.48
CA GLN A 549 24.46 -7.08 -32.23
C GLN A 549 24.58 -8.12 -31.11
N LEU A 550 23.95 -7.84 -29.98
CA LEU A 550 23.74 -8.82 -28.92
C LEU A 550 22.50 -9.64 -29.28
N CYS A 551 22.71 -10.78 -29.93
CA CYS A 551 21.66 -11.78 -30.20
C CYS A 551 21.08 -12.39 -28.92
#